data_AF-A0AAJ6A353-F1
#
_entry.id   AF-A0AAJ6A353-F1
#
_cell.length_a   1.000
_cell.length_b   1.000
_cell.length_c   1.000
_cell.angle_alpha   90.00
_cell.angle_beta   90.00
_cell.angle_gamma   90.00
#
_symmetry.space_group_name_H-M   'P 1'
#
loop_
_entity.id
_entity.type
_entity.pdbx_description
1 polymer ?
#
loop_
_entity_poly.entity_id
_entity_poly.type
_entity_poly.pdbx_seq_one_letter_code
_entity_poly.pdbx_strand_id
1 'polypeptide(L)'
;MMSMRLSWLAVPVLNTLYQFFIKHGAAQLDGDGGADWLWQALTSHWILAAIAAEILCFFIWMNVLSELDLSRAFPLSGISYVLIIATGWFVFGEPVVGLQVIGSGLILTGVWLIASAAGETSDQNGWAPKRGSLSTDTGKDK
;
A
#
# COMPACT_ATOMS: atom_id res chain seq x y z
N MET A 1 -6.13 -11.87 -15.31
CA MET A 1 -5.54 -12.27 -14.02
C MET A 1 -4.22 -11.57 -13.69
N MET A 2 -3.48 -11.00 -14.66
CA MET A 2 -2.21 -10.29 -14.40
C MET A 2 -2.40 -8.82 -13.92
N SER A 3 -3.60 -8.27 -14.09
CA SER A 3 -3.96 -6.88 -13.76
C SER A 3 -4.09 -6.58 -12.26
N MET A 4 -4.50 -7.55 -11.43
CA MET A 4 -4.71 -7.35 -9.97
C MET A 4 -3.41 -6.98 -9.22
N ARG A 5 -2.29 -7.58 -9.62
CA ARG A 5 -0.98 -7.34 -8.96
C ARG A 5 -0.37 -5.99 -9.35
N LEU A 6 -0.69 -5.48 -10.54
CA LEU A 6 -0.27 -4.14 -10.96
C LEU A 6 -1.04 -3.05 -10.22
N SER A 7 -2.33 -3.27 -9.95
CA SER A 7 -3.16 -2.33 -9.18
C SER A 7 -2.59 -2.06 -7.79
N TRP A 8 -1.89 -3.02 -7.18
CA TRP A 8 -1.25 -2.81 -5.88
C TRP A 8 -0.09 -1.82 -5.92
N LEU A 9 0.62 -1.72 -7.05
CA LEU A 9 1.66 -0.70 -7.26
C LEU A 9 1.06 0.69 -7.57
N ALA A 10 -0.19 0.75 -8.01
CA ALA A 10 -0.88 2.02 -8.22
C ALA A 10 -1.07 2.79 -6.90
N VAL A 11 -1.19 2.09 -5.76
CA VAL A 11 -1.32 2.72 -4.44
C VAL A 11 -0.08 3.56 -4.08
N PRO A 12 1.15 3.01 -4.07
CA PRO A 12 2.36 3.79 -3.85
C PRO A 12 2.51 4.99 -4.79
N VAL A 13 2.17 4.80 -6.08
CA VAL A 13 2.26 5.85 -7.10
C VAL A 13 1.25 6.97 -6.84
N LEU A 14 -0.02 6.61 -6.58
CA LEU A 14 -1.07 7.59 -6.27
C LEU A 14 -0.80 8.34 -4.98
N ASN A 15 -0.27 7.64 -3.96
CA ASN A 15 0.12 8.28 -2.70
C ASN A 15 1.27 9.28 -2.92
N THR A 16 2.24 8.92 -3.76
CA THR A 16 3.33 9.81 -4.15
C THR A 16 2.83 11.04 -4.92
N LEU A 17 1.90 10.84 -5.87
CA LEU A 17 1.26 11.93 -6.62
C LEU A 17 0.44 12.84 -5.71
N TYR A 18 -0.29 12.28 -4.75
CA TYR A 18 -1.00 13.02 -3.72
C TYR A 18 -0.04 13.93 -2.95
N GLN A 19 1.06 13.39 -2.43
CA GLN A 19 2.06 14.17 -1.69
C GLN A 19 2.68 15.29 -2.55
N PHE A 20 2.96 14.99 -3.81
CA PHE A 20 3.46 15.97 -4.77
C PHE A 20 2.46 17.13 -4.97
N PHE A 21 1.19 16.82 -5.26
CA PHE A 21 0.16 17.83 -5.49
C PHE A 21 -0.15 18.65 -4.23
N ILE A 22 -0.19 18.02 -3.05
CA ILE A 22 -0.35 18.74 -1.78
C ILE A 22 0.78 19.72 -1.58
N LYS A 23 2.04 19.29 -1.75
CA LYS A 23 3.19 20.17 -1.52
C LYS A 23 3.23 21.33 -2.50
N HIS A 24 2.94 21.07 -3.77
CA HIS A 24 2.87 22.12 -4.79
C HIS A 24 1.69 23.07 -4.62
N GLY A 25 0.53 22.53 -4.21
CA GLY A 25 -0.67 23.30 -3.93
C GLY A 25 -0.49 24.18 -2.70
N ALA A 26 0.06 23.64 -1.61
CA ALA A 26 0.34 24.36 -0.38
C ALA A 26 1.33 25.52 -0.59
N ALA A 27 2.32 25.36 -1.46
CA ALA A 27 3.25 26.43 -1.82
C ALA A 27 2.61 27.61 -2.58
N GLN A 28 1.39 27.44 -3.11
CA GLN A 28 0.63 28.48 -3.82
C GLN A 28 -0.47 29.11 -2.96
N LEU A 29 -0.68 28.62 -1.73
CA LEU A 29 -1.66 29.19 -0.81
C LEU A 29 -1.02 30.32 -0.01
N ASP A 30 -1.68 31.48 0.00
CA ASP A 30 -1.28 32.61 0.82
C ASP A 30 -2.09 32.67 2.13
N GLY A 31 -1.39 32.90 3.24
CA GLY A 31 -1.98 33.14 4.56
C GLY A 31 -1.70 32.05 5.60
N ASP A 32 -1.56 32.46 6.87
CA ASP A 32 -1.23 31.60 8.03
C ASP A 32 -2.44 30.84 8.58
N GLY A 33 -3.24 30.24 7.69
CA GLY A 33 -4.44 29.50 8.04
C GLY A 33 -5.66 30.36 8.36
N GLY A 34 -6.85 29.77 8.23
CA GLY A 34 -8.14 30.45 8.41
C GLY A 34 -9.16 30.09 7.33
N ALA A 35 -10.31 30.75 7.35
CA ALA A 35 -11.39 30.51 6.39
C ALA A 35 -10.98 30.85 4.94
N ASP A 36 -10.22 31.94 4.75
CA ASP A 36 -9.72 32.35 3.43
C ASP A 36 -8.69 31.37 2.87
N TRP A 37 -7.78 30.89 3.72
CA TRP A 37 -6.83 29.83 3.34
C TRP A 37 -7.57 28.55 2.93
N LEU A 38 -8.60 28.16 3.68
CA LEU A 38 -9.40 26.98 3.37
C LEU A 38 -10.16 27.16 2.05
N TRP A 39 -10.70 28.34 1.79
CA TRP A 39 -11.38 28.65 0.54
C TRP A 39 -10.42 28.60 -0.66
N GLN A 40 -9.23 29.18 -0.52
CA GLN A 40 -8.17 29.08 -1.52
C GLN A 40 -7.74 27.62 -1.74
N ALA A 41 -7.63 26.83 -0.66
CA ALA A 41 -7.29 25.43 -0.76
C ALA A 41 -8.35 24.62 -1.52
N LEU A 42 -9.63 24.86 -1.24
CA LEU A 42 -10.75 24.18 -1.90
C LEU A 42 -10.95 24.60 -3.36
N THR A 43 -10.44 25.76 -3.77
CA THR A 43 -10.51 26.26 -5.15
C THR A 43 -9.22 26.02 -5.94
N SER A 44 -8.14 25.60 -5.28
CA SER A 44 -6.87 25.28 -5.93
C SER A 44 -6.95 23.99 -6.74
N HIS A 45 -6.70 24.09 -8.04
CA HIS A 45 -6.68 22.95 -8.97
C HIS A 45 -5.69 21.85 -8.54
N TRP A 46 -4.57 22.22 -7.91
CA TRP A 46 -3.59 21.26 -7.40
C TRP A 46 -4.10 20.49 -6.19
N ILE A 47 -4.77 21.16 -5.26
CA ILE A 47 -5.34 20.51 -4.08
C ILE A 47 -6.54 19.65 -4.45
N LEU A 48 -7.36 20.10 -5.40
CA LEU A 48 -8.44 19.28 -5.94
C LEU A 48 -7.89 18.03 -6.65
N ALA A 49 -6.80 18.14 -7.41
CA ALA A 49 -6.12 17.00 -8.01
C ALA A 49 -5.55 16.04 -6.94
N ALA A 50 -5.00 16.57 -5.85
CA ALA A 50 -4.56 15.77 -4.71
C ALA A 50 -5.72 15.00 -4.08
N ILE A 51 -6.84 15.67 -3.81
CA ILE A 51 -8.05 15.05 -3.23
C ILE A 51 -8.57 13.95 -4.16
N ALA A 52 -8.63 14.20 -5.48
CA ALA A 52 -9.06 13.19 -6.44
C ALA A 52 -8.12 11.97 -6.47
N ALA A 53 -6.81 12.19 -6.41
CA ALA A 53 -5.81 11.12 -6.34
C ALA A 53 -5.95 10.30 -5.05
N GLU A 54 -6.20 10.96 -3.92
CA GLU A 54 -6.40 10.30 -2.62
C GLU A 54 -7.69 9.48 -2.59
N ILE A 55 -8.79 10.00 -3.12
CA ILE A 55 -10.05 9.26 -3.24
C ILE A 55 -9.85 7.99 -4.09
N LEU A 56 -9.15 8.11 -5.22
CA LEU A 56 -8.84 6.94 -6.07
C LEU A 56 -7.94 5.94 -5.33
N CYS A 57 -6.92 6.45 -4.63
CA CYS A 57 -6.01 5.64 -3.82
C CYS A 57 -6.78 4.88 -2.73
N PHE A 58 -7.72 5.53 -2.06
CA PHE A 58 -8.58 4.95 -1.03
C PHE A 58 -9.37 3.75 -1.56
N PHE A 59 -10.02 3.87 -2.72
CA PHE A 59 -10.77 2.75 -3.30
C PHE A 59 -9.88 1.57 -3.69
N ILE A 60 -8.72 1.85 -4.28
CA ILE A 60 -7.76 0.80 -4.65
C ILE A 60 -7.22 0.14 -3.38
N TRP A 61 -6.89 0.90 -2.34
CA TRP A 61 -6.43 0.39 -1.06
C TRP A 61 -7.48 -0.48 -0.37
N MET A 62 -8.75 -0.06 -0.39
CA MET A 62 -9.86 -0.87 0.11
C MET A 62 -9.97 -2.20 -0.62
N ASN A 63 -9.78 -2.21 -1.95
CA ASN A 63 -9.75 -3.44 -2.73
C ASN A 63 -8.54 -4.33 -2.36
N VAL A 64 -7.36 -3.74 -2.17
CA VAL A 64 -6.16 -4.46 -1.69
C VAL A 64 -6.41 -5.14 -0.35
N LEU A 65 -7.02 -4.42 0.61
CA LEU A 65 -7.35 -4.95 1.94
C LEU A 65 -8.49 -5.98 1.92
N SER A 66 -9.30 -5.99 0.87
CA SER A 66 -10.32 -7.04 0.67
C SER A 66 -9.72 -8.37 0.21
N GLU A 67 -8.51 -8.37 -0.35
CA GLU A 67 -7.87 -9.55 -0.95
C GLU A 67 -6.66 -10.04 -0.13
N LEU A 68 -6.05 -9.16 0.65
CA LEU A 68 -4.87 -9.44 1.46
C LEU A 68 -5.11 -9.12 2.93
N ASP A 69 -4.62 -10.00 3.81
CA ASP A 69 -4.50 -9.66 5.22
C ASP A 69 -3.66 -8.41 5.41
N LEU A 70 -4.03 -7.57 6.38
CA LEU A 70 -3.36 -6.29 6.66
C LEU A 70 -1.84 -6.46 6.81
N SER A 71 -1.40 -7.58 7.40
CA SER A 71 0.02 -7.95 7.58
C SER A 71 0.77 -8.18 6.25
N ARG A 72 0.07 -8.64 5.20
CA ARG A 72 0.64 -8.85 3.85
C ARG A 72 0.56 -7.58 3.00
N ALA A 73 -0.37 -6.68 3.30
CA ALA A 73 -0.49 -5.39 2.62
C ALA A 73 0.52 -4.35 3.16
N PHE A 74 0.87 -4.40 4.43
CA PHE A 74 1.81 -3.48 5.09
C PHE A 74 3.15 -3.27 4.36
N PRO A 75 3.77 -4.30 3.76
CA PRO A 75 5.00 -4.15 2.99
C PRO A 75 4.85 -3.20 1.77
N LEU A 76 3.67 -3.14 1.14
CA LEU A 76 3.39 -2.18 0.06
C LEU A 76 3.48 -0.74 0.57
N SER A 77 3.00 -0.47 1.78
CA SER A 77 3.11 0.87 2.41
C SER A 77 4.57 1.27 2.66
N GLY A 78 5.44 0.31 2.99
CA GLY A 78 6.88 0.55 3.12
C GLY A 78 7.52 1.02 1.80
N ILE A 79 7.11 0.42 0.68
CA ILE A 79 7.56 0.83 -0.67
C ILE A 79 7.08 2.25 -0.99
N SER A 80 5.83 2.60 -0.65
CA SER A 80 5.30 3.96 -0.80
C SER A 80 6.18 4.99 -0.11
N TYR A 81 6.64 4.71 1.12
CA TYR A 81 7.49 5.62 1.87
C TYR A 81 8.82 5.91 1.15
N VAL A 82 9.44 4.87 0.59
CA VAL A 82 10.67 5.01 -0.20
C VAL A 82 10.44 5.82 -1.47
N LEU A 83 9.31 5.60 -2.17
CA LEU A 83 8.95 6.38 -3.36
C LEU A 83 8.69 7.86 -3.04
N ILE A 84 8.07 8.15 -1.90
CA ILE A 84 7.85 9.52 -1.44
C ILE A 84 9.19 10.23 -1.18
N ILE A 85 10.13 9.58 -0.49
CA ILE A 85 11.48 10.14 -0.27
C ILE A 85 12.21 10.34 -1.59
N ALA A 86 12.16 9.35 -2.49
CA ALA A 86 12.79 9.46 -3.81
C ALA A 86 12.21 10.61 -4.63
N THR A 87 10.89 10.82 -4.55
CA THR A 87 10.19 11.92 -5.23
C THR A 87 10.52 13.26 -4.58
N GLY A 88 10.58 13.34 -3.25
CA GLY A 88 11.05 14.52 -2.51
C GLY A 88 12.44 14.96 -2.96
N TRP A 89 13.35 14.00 -3.11
CA TRP A 89 14.69 14.26 -3.60
C TRP A 89 14.73 14.66 -5.07
N PHE A 90 14.09 13.88 -5.95
CA PHE A 90 14.21 14.05 -7.39
C PHE A 90 13.43 15.24 -7.92
N VAL A 91 12.25 15.50 -7.35
CA VAL A 91 11.31 16.50 -7.87
C VAL A 91 11.39 17.82 -7.10
N PHE A 92 11.51 17.76 -5.77
CA PHE A 92 11.58 18.96 -4.93
C PHE A 92 13.01 19.37 -4.57
N GLY A 93 14.02 18.56 -4.92
CA GLY A 93 15.42 18.85 -4.62
C GLY A 93 15.72 18.87 -3.13
N GLU A 94 14.89 18.23 -2.31
CA GLU A 94 15.04 18.27 -0.86
C GLU A 94 16.32 17.54 -0.43
N PRO A 95 17.08 18.08 0.53
CA PRO A 95 18.30 17.46 1.01
C PRO A 95 17.95 16.13 1.69
N VAL A 96 18.27 15.03 1.01
CA VAL A 96 18.13 13.70 1.59
C VAL A 96 19.25 13.49 2.59
N VAL A 97 18.87 13.34 3.86
CA VAL A 97 19.80 12.97 4.92
C VAL A 97 20.25 11.53 4.67
N GLY A 98 21.56 11.25 4.71
CA GLY A 98 22.07 9.87 4.49
C GLY A 98 21.42 8.82 5.40
N LEU A 99 20.96 9.23 6.59
CA LEU A 99 20.20 8.38 7.52
C LEU A 99 18.82 7.97 6.97
N GLN A 100 18.15 8.82 6.17
CA GLN A 100 16.89 8.47 5.49
C GLN A 100 17.12 7.39 4.42
N VAL A 101 18.27 7.41 3.75
CA VAL A 101 18.64 6.36 2.78
C VAL A 101 18.89 5.04 3.49
N ILE A 102 19.62 5.05 4.60
CA ILE A 102 19.87 3.86 5.43
C ILE A 102 18.55 3.30 5.96
N GLY A 103 17.69 4.16 6.51
CA GLY A 103 16.35 3.77 6.98
C GLY A 103 15.48 3.20 5.87
N SER A 104 15.51 3.80 4.68
CA SER A 104 14.80 3.30 3.50
C SER A 104 15.29 1.90 3.10
N GLY A 105 16.61 1.68 3.12
CA GLY A 105 17.20 0.36 2.87
C GLY A 105 16.74 -0.68 3.91
N LEU A 106 16.64 -0.30 5.18
CA LEU A 106 16.10 -1.15 6.25
C LEU A 106 14.62 -1.50 6.02
N ILE A 107 13.81 -0.53 5.63
CA ILE A 107 12.39 -0.74 5.30
C ILE A 107 12.26 -1.73 4.13
N LEU A 108 13.01 -1.51 3.03
CA LEU A 108 13.01 -2.42 1.88
C LEU A 108 13.45 -3.84 2.27
N THR A 109 14.44 -3.95 3.15
CA THR A 109 14.90 -5.25 3.66
C THR A 109 13.81 -5.93 4.50
N GLY A 110 13.13 -5.19 5.38
CA GLY A 110 12.02 -5.71 6.17
C GLY A 110 10.83 -6.14 5.29
N VAL A 111 10.51 -5.35 4.28
CA VAL A 111 9.50 -5.67 3.24
C VAL A 111 9.86 -6.97 2.53
N TRP A 112 11.12 -7.12 2.12
CA TRP A 112 11.61 -8.33 1.46
C TRP A 112 11.49 -9.57 2.36
N LEU A 113 11.91 -9.47 3.63
CA LEU A 113 11.79 -10.56 4.60
C LEU A 113 10.33 -10.99 4.83
N ILE A 114 9.40 -10.03 4.97
CA ILE A 114 7.97 -10.33 5.14
C ILE A 114 7.41 -11.00 3.87
N ALA A 115 7.78 -10.50 2.69
CA ALA A 115 7.36 -11.08 1.43
C ALA A 115 7.86 -12.52 1.25
N SER A 116 9.10 -12.81 1.67
CA SER A 116 9.68 -14.16 1.67
C SER A 116 8.96 -15.11 2.62
N ALA A 117 8.70 -14.68 3.88
CA ALA A 117 8.00 -15.50 4.87
C ALA A 117 6.56 -15.84 4.48
N ALA A 118 5.90 -14.95 3.74
CA ALA A 118 4.53 -15.16 3.26
C ALA A 118 4.42 -16.23 2.15
N GLY A 119 5.55 -16.62 1.54
CA GLY A 119 5.62 -17.76 0.61
C GLY A 119 5.62 -19.11 1.31
N GLU A 120 6.22 -19.21 2.49
CA GLU A 120 6.41 -20.47 3.23
C GLU A 120 5.13 -20.97 3.92
N THR A 121 4.22 -20.06 4.30
CA THR A 121 2.97 -20.42 5.02
C THR A 121 1.90 -21.02 4.11
N SER A 122 2.03 -20.89 2.78
CA SER A 122 1.05 -21.41 1.83
C SER A 122 1.20 -22.93 1.58
N ASP A 123 2.38 -23.50 1.87
CA ASP A 123 2.65 -24.93 1.73
C ASP A 123 2.15 -25.77 2.93
N GLN A 124 1.79 -25.15 4.06
CA GLN A 124 1.46 -25.86 5.31
C GLN A 124 -0.05 -26.10 5.52
N ASN A 125 -0.95 -25.44 4.77
CA ASN A 125 -2.41 -25.62 4.90
C ASN A 125 -2.96 -26.91 4.23
N GLY A 126 -2.09 -27.83 3.82
CA GLY A 126 -2.43 -29.15 3.25
C GLY A 126 -2.81 -30.24 4.26
N TRP A 127 -3.35 -29.90 5.44
CA TRP A 127 -3.90 -30.93 6.34
C TRP A 127 -5.28 -31.39 5.85
N ALA A 128 -5.28 -32.33 4.91
CA ALA A 128 -6.45 -33.15 4.64
C ALA A 128 -6.60 -34.17 5.78
N PRO A 129 -7.68 -34.15 6.59
CA PRO A 129 -7.92 -35.23 7.52
C PRO A 129 -8.16 -36.49 6.69
N LYS A 130 -7.25 -37.48 6.79
CA LYS A 130 -7.51 -38.84 6.30
C LYS A 130 -8.71 -39.36 7.08
N ARG A 131 -9.90 -39.19 6.50
CA ARG A 131 -11.15 -39.75 7.01
C ARG A 131 -10.95 -41.26 6.92
N GLY A 132 -10.66 -41.86 8.08
CA GLY A 132 -10.41 -43.28 8.21
C GLY A 132 -11.52 -44.07 7.53
N SER A 133 -11.12 -45.01 6.69
CA SER A 133 -12.00 -46.01 6.10
C SER A 133 -12.56 -46.90 7.22
N LEU A 134 -13.65 -46.47 7.85
CA LEU A 134 -14.52 -47.36 8.61
C LEU A 134 -15.48 -48.01 7.62
N SER A 135 -14.92 -48.96 6.84
CA SER A 135 -15.70 -50.04 6.27
C SER A 135 -15.89 -51.07 7.37
N THR A 136 -16.90 -50.90 8.22
CA THR A 136 -17.45 -52.01 9.01
C THR A 136 -18.63 -52.57 8.25
N ASP A 137 -18.28 -53.60 7.49
CA ASP A 137 -19.13 -54.69 7.07
C ASP A 137 -20.19 -55.01 8.13
N THR A 138 -21.46 -54.79 7.79
CA THR A 138 -22.59 -55.38 8.52
C THR A 138 -23.47 -56.10 7.53
N GLY A 139 -23.20 -57.41 7.42
CA GLY A 139 -24.21 -58.44 7.58
C GLY A 139 -25.23 -58.50 6.45
N LYS A 140 -24.86 -59.18 5.37
CA LYS A 140 -25.82 -59.75 4.42
C LYS A 140 -25.65 -61.26 4.37
N ASP A 141 -26.08 -61.92 5.45
CA ASP A 141 -26.25 -63.37 5.45
C ASP A 141 -27.73 -63.72 5.51
N LYS A 142 -28.07 -64.62 4.59
CA LYS A 142 -29.37 -65.20 4.31
C LYS A 142 -29.78 -66.22 5.35
#